data_AF-A0A2U2PDI1-F1
#
_entry.id   AF-A0A2U2PDI1-F1
#
_cell.length_a   1.000
_cell.length_b   1.000
_cell.length_c   1.000
_cell.angle_alpha   90.00
_cell.angle_beta   90.00
_cell.angle_gamma   90.00
#
_symmetry.space_group_name_H-M   'P 1'
#
loop_
_entity.id
_entity.type
_entity.pdbx_description
1 polymer ?
#
loop_
_entity_poly.entity_id
_entity_poly.type
_entity_poly.pdbx_seq_one_letter_code
_entity_poly.pdbx_strand_id
1 'polypeptide(L)' 'MKWMQLRMYLCLTSGIVSISLGLFLFITHYDRNISHFFIKCGVISEAVFALLFIWNKRINQKKGL' A
#
# COMPACT_ATOMS: atom_id res chain seq x y z
N MET A 1 -15.59 14.76 1.15
CA MET A 1 -14.56 14.28 0.19
C MET A 1 -13.12 14.47 0.67
N LYS A 2 -12.70 15.63 1.22
CA LYS A 2 -11.30 15.91 1.61
C LYS A 2 -10.69 14.89 2.62
N TRP A 3 -11.46 14.44 3.60
CA TRP A 3 -11.01 13.46 4.62
C TRP A 3 -10.73 12.05 4.07
N MET A 4 -11.45 11.65 3.02
CA MET A 4 -11.32 10.32 2.42
C MET A 4 -10.05 10.26 1.56
N GLN A 5 -9.71 11.35 0.86
CA GLN A 5 -8.44 11.49 0.15
C GLN A 5 -7.25 11.52 1.12
N LEU A 6 -7.34 12.25 2.23
CA LEU A 6 -6.28 12.30 3.24
C LEU A 6 -5.97 10.90 3.81
N ARG A 7 -7.00 10.11 4.12
CA ARG A 7 -6.84 8.72 4.57
C ARG A 7 -6.17 7.83 3.52
N MET A 8 -6.49 8.01 2.25
CA MET A 8 -5.85 7.28 1.16
C MET A 8 -4.36 7.63 1.04
N TYR A 9 -4.02 8.92 1.11
CA TYR A 9 -2.63 9.37 1.09
C TYR A 9 -1.82 8.84 2.27
N LEU A 10 -2.38 8.88 3.49
CA LEU A 10 -1.72 8.35 4.68
C LEU A 10 -1.45 6.84 4.59
N CYS A 11 -2.35 6.10 3.94
CA CYS A 11 -2.17 4.65 3.81
C CYS A 11 -1.14 4.31 2.72
N LEU A 12 -1.13 5.04 1.60
CA LEU A 12 -0.09 4.90 0.58
C LEU A 12 1.29 5.24 1.15
N THR A 13 1.42 6.34 1.89
CA THR A 13 2.70 6.71 2.49
C THR A 13 3.16 5.66 3.52
N SER A 14 2.25 5.09 4.32
CA SER A 14 2.62 4.00 5.25
C SER A 14 3.09 2.72 4.55
N GLY A 15 2.51 2.39 3.39
CA GLY A 15 2.91 1.24 2.57
C GLY A 15 4.33 1.42 2.03
N ILE A 16 4.59 2.56 1.39
CA ILE A 16 5.91 2.92 0.85
C ILE A 16 6.98 2.92 1.94
N VAL A 17 6.69 3.48 3.13
CA VAL A 17 7.63 3.50 4.25
C VAL A 17 7.94 2.07 4.72
N SER A 18 6.94 1.19 4.81
CA SER A 18 7.14 -0.21 5.22
C SER A 18 7.99 -0.99 4.21
N ILE A 19 7.76 -0.79 2.90
CA ILE A 19 8.57 -1.39 1.83
C ILE A 19 10.01 -0.88 1.91
N SER A 20 10.19 0.43 2.08
CA SER A 20 11.51 1.07 2.16
C SER A 20 12.31 0.58 3.37
N LEU A 21 11.66 0.49 4.54
CA LEU A 21 12.28 -0.03 5.76
C LEU A 21 12.63 -1.52 5.61
N GLY A 22 11.74 -2.31 5.01
CA GLY A 22 11.99 -3.71 4.70
C GLY A 22 13.16 -3.91 3.74
N LEU A 23 13.26 -3.12 2.68
CA LEU A 23 14.39 -3.13 1.75
C LEU A 23 15.70 -2.73 2.43
N PHE A 24 15.68 -1.71 3.27
CA PHE A 24 16.86 -1.29 4.03
C PHE A 24 17.37 -2.41 4.95
N LEU A 25 16.48 -3.05 5.70
CA LEU A 25 16.82 -4.20 6.56
C LEU A 25 17.31 -5.41 5.76
N PHE A 26 16.80 -5.59 4.53
CA PHE A 26 17.24 -6.66 3.63
C PHE A 26 18.68 -6.44 3.14
N ILE A 27 18.98 -5.21 2.68
CA ILE A 27 20.29 -4.81 2.14
C ILE A 27 21.35 -4.84 3.24
N THR A 28 21.02 -4.36 4.45
CA THR A 28 21.94 -4.35 5.60
C THR A 28 22.16 -5.73 6.21
N HIS A 29 21.46 -6.77 5.73
CA HIS A 29 21.49 -8.13 6.28
C HIS A 29 21.24 -8.21 7.79
N TYR A 30 20.55 -7.21 8.37
CA TYR A 30 20.29 -7.14 9.80
C TYR A 30 19.42 -8.31 10.26
N ASP A 31 18.30 -8.52 9.57
CA ASP A 31 17.44 -9.69 9.76
C ASP A 31 16.62 -9.95 8.48
N ARG A 32 16.89 -11.09 7.83
CA ARG A 32 16.22 -11.46 6.57
C ARG A 32 14.75 -11.84 6.76
N ASN A 33 14.37 -12.38 7.91
CA ASN A 33 12.97 -12.77 8.15
C ASN A 33 12.10 -11.53 8.39
N ILE A 34 12.60 -10.60 9.20
CA ILE A 34 11.90 -9.34 9.50
C ILE A 34 11.80 -8.48 8.25
N SER A 35 12.88 -8.33 7.48
CA SER A 35 12.85 -7.56 6.22
C SER A 35 11.85 -8.12 5.21
N HIS A 36 11.85 -9.44 4.96
CA HIS A 36 10.87 -10.06 4.09
C HIS A 36 9.43 -9.87 4.58
N PHE A 37 9.20 -9.90 5.89
CA PHE A 37 7.88 -9.65 6.47
C PHE A 37 7.41 -8.21 6.19
N PHE A 38 8.26 -7.21 6.42
CA PHE A 38 7.96 -5.80 6.14
C PHE A 38 7.68 -5.54 4.66
N ILE A 39 8.50 -6.10 3.76
CA ILE A 39 8.29 -5.97 2.31
C ILE A 39 6.96 -6.61 1.91
N LYS A 40 6.68 -7.84 2.37
CA LYS A 40 5.40 -8.53 2.05
C LYS A 40 4.19 -7.74 2.54
N CYS A 41 4.21 -7.28 3.79
CA CYS A 41 3.12 -6.48 4.34
C CYS A 41 2.89 -5.18 3.55
N GLY A 42 3.96 -4.47 3.21
CA GLY A 42 3.86 -3.24 2.41
C GLY A 42 3.32 -3.49 1.00
N VAL A 43 3.76 -4.55 0.33
CA VAL A 43 3.26 -4.89 -1.02
C VAL A 43 1.80 -5.34 -0.99
N ILE A 44 1.41 -6.16 0.00
CA ILE A 44 0.01 -6.62 0.15
C ILE A 44 -0.91 -5.44 0.42
N SER A 45 -0.52 -4.50 1.28
CA SER A 45 -1.36 -3.33 1.58
C SER A 45 -1.55 -2.45 0.35
N GLU A 46 -0.50 -2.21 -0.44
CA GLU A 46 -0.62 -1.46 -1.70
C GLU A 46 -1.46 -2.20 -2.75
N ALA A 47 -1.32 -3.51 -2.87
CA ALA A 47 -2.11 -4.32 -3.79
C ALA A 47 -3.61 -4.28 -3.45
N VAL A 48 -3.96 -4.37 -2.17
CA VAL A 48 -5.35 -4.23 -1.69
C VAL A 48 -5.90 -2.84 -2.01
N PHE A 49 -5.08 -1.79 -1.84
CA PHE A 49 -5.46 -0.42 -2.20
C PHE A 49 -5.68 -0.24 -3.70
N ALA A 50 -4.80 -0.80 -4.54
CA ALA A 50 -4.94 -0.77 -5.99
C ALA A 50 -6.24 -1.47 -6.44
N LEU A 51 -6.57 -2.61 -5.85
CA LEU A 51 -7.81 -3.34 -6.13
C LEU A 51 -9.05 -2.52 -5.70
N LEU A 52 -9.03 -1.93 -4.50
CA LEU A 52 -10.11 -1.05 -4.03
C LEU A 52 -10.29 0.17 -4.95
N PHE A 53 -9.19 0.75 -5.44
CA PHE A 53 -9.23 1.87 -6.36
C PHE A 53 -9.84 1.48 -7.72
N ILE A 54 -9.42 0.34 -8.28
CA ILE A 54 -9.96 -0.21 -9.54
C ILE A 54 -11.45 -0.54 -9.37
N TRP A 55 -11.84 -1.15 -8.25
CA TRP A 55 -13.22 -1.47 -7.94
C TRP A 55 -14.09 -0.21 -7.84
N ASN A 56 -13.62 0.80 -7.11
CA ASN A 56 -14.32 2.08 -6.98
C ASN A 56 -14.45 2.79 -8.33
N LYS A 57 -13.40 2.76 -9.17
CA LYS A 57 -13.45 3.27 -10.55
C LYS A 57 -14.51 2.53 -11.39
N ARG A 58 -14.57 1.20 -11.29
CA ARG A 58 -15.56 0.38 -12.01
C ARG A 58 -17.00 0.67 -11.56
N ILE A 59 -17.24 0.84 -10.27
CA ILE A 59 -18.57 1.20 -9.74
C ILE A 59 -18.98 2.59 -10.21
N ASN A 60 -18.09 3.58 -10.16
CA ASN A 60 -18.39 4.93 -10.63
C ASN A 60 -18.68 4.97 -12.13
N GLN A 61 -18.02 4.13 -12.94
CA GLN A 61 -18.37 3.99 -14.36
C GLN A 61 -19.73 3.33 -14.58
N LYS A 62 -20.16 2.40 -13.71
CA LYS A 62 -21.49 1.78 -13.79
C LYS A 62 -22.64 2.69 -13.32
N LYS A 63 -22.35 3.72 -12.54
CA LYS A 63 -23.34 4.70 -12.04
C LYS A 63 -23.49 5.93 -12.96
N GLY A 64 -22.80 5.95 -14.09
CA GLY A 64 -22.83 7.01 -15.11
C GLY A 64 -23.63 6.62 -16.36
N LEU A 65 -24.84 6.07 -16.17
CA LEU A 65 -25.93 6.01 -17.14
C LEU A 65 -27.23 6.31 -16.37
#